data_AF-A0A972SAC6-F1
#
_entry.id   AF-A0A972SAC6-F1
#
_cell.length_a   1.000
_cell.length_b   1.000
_cell.length_c   1.000
_cell.angle_alpha   90.00
_cell.angle_beta   90.00
_cell.angle_gamma   90.00
#
_symmetry.space_group_name_H-M   'P 1'
#
loop_
_entity.id
_entity.type
_entity.pdbx_description
1 polymer ?
#
loop_
_entity_poly.entity_id
_entity_poly.type
_entity_poly.pdbx_seq_one_letter_code
_entity_poly.pdbx_strand_id
1 'polypeptide(L)'
;MDARIRTQEIPREPGTYALIFHVTRTCTCVVGKRGTVTLSPGYYVYVGSAHGPGGLAARLRRHLREGKRLHWHIDYITQHVAPVAVLYAVGREPQECMWVQQVLDRPGTLVPMFGLGSGDCRSGCPAHFLRVTEETLQEMQAWGTMLRQDGTRDGAADPLIQPNLQAQGERS
;
A
#
# COMPACT_ATOMS: atom_id res chain seq x y z
N MET A 1 -14.31 -3.30 16.03
CA MET A 1 -14.24 -1.83 15.96
C MET A 1 -13.40 -1.48 14.74
N ASP A 2 -14.02 -0.80 13.78
CA ASP A 2 -13.46 -0.51 12.46
C ASP A 2 -12.40 0.60 12.58
N ALA A 3 -11.13 0.22 12.61
CA ALA A 3 -10.01 1.16 12.73
C ALA A 3 -9.85 1.91 11.41
N ARG A 4 -10.56 3.02 11.26
CA ARG A 4 -10.42 3.88 10.08
C ARG A 4 -9.03 4.54 10.10
N ILE A 5 -8.32 4.43 8.98
CA ILE A 5 -7.04 5.12 8.75
C ILE A 5 -7.23 6.64 9.00
N ARG A 6 -6.49 7.18 9.98
CA ARG A 6 -6.60 8.59 10.39
C ARG A 6 -5.87 9.49 9.42
N THR A 7 -6.56 9.84 8.33
CA THR A 7 -5.96 10.65 7.25
C THR A 7 -5.54 12.07 7.64
N GLN A 8 -5.95 12.55 8.81
CA GLN A 8 -5.58 13.88 9.33
C GLN A 8 -4.13 13.95 9.84
N GLU A 9 -3.55 12.80 10.19
CA GLU A 9 -2.18 12.68 10.71
C GLU A 9 -1.15 12.48 9.58
N ILE A 10 -1.61 12.31 8.33
CA ILE A 10 -0.72 12.08 7.17
C ILE A 10 -0.05 13.40 6.76
N PRO A 11 1.29 13.41 6.54
CA PRO A 11 2.03 14.58 6.08
C PRO A 11 1.53 15.14 4.74
N ARG A 12 1.62 16.45 4.55
CA ARG A 12 1.24 17.13 3.29
C ARG A 12 2.40 17.23 2.29
N GLU A 13 3.54 16.68 2.67
CA GLU A 13 4.78 16.63 1.92
C GLU A 13 4.73 15.55 0.83
N PRO A 14 5.55 15.69 -0.22
CA PRO A 14 5.77 14.61 -1.19
C PRO A 14 6.29 13.35 -0.50
N GLY A 15 6.05 12.20 -1.12
CA GLY A 15 6.53 10.94 -0.57
C GLY A 15 6.15 9.71 -1.37
N THR A 16 6.62 8.57 -0.88
CA THR A 16 6.22 7.22 -1.32
C THR A 16 5.31 6.61 -0.25
N TYR A 17 4.33 5.82 -0.63
CA TYR A 17 3.42 5.15 0.29
C TYR A 17 3.10 3.73 -0.16
N ALA A 18 2.68 2.91 0.80
CA ALA A 18 2.12 1.59 0.59
C ALA A 18 0.73 1.51 1.25
N LEU A 19 -0.30 1.15 0.48
CA LEU A 19 -1.61 0.76 1.02
C LEU A 19 -1.61 -0.73 1.26
N ILE A 20 -1.96 -1.15 2.48
CA ILE A 20 -2.06 -2.55 2.87
C ILE A 20 -3.52 -2.97 2.84
N PHE A 21 -3.79 -4.14 2.27
CA PHE A 21 -5.12 -4.73 2.20
C PHE A 21 -5.09 -6.12 2.83
N HIS A 22 -6.14 -6.47 3.54
CA HIS A 22 -6.38 -7.83 4.00
C HIS A 22 -7.65 -8.36 3.35
N VAL A 23 -7.49 -9.30 2.42
CA VAL A 23 -8.60 -9.98 1.75
C VAL A 23 -8.92 -11.23 2.55
N THR A 24 -10.08 -11.26 3.21
CA THR A 24 -10.50 -12.42 4.02
C THR A 24 -11.31 -13.44 3.21
N ARG A 25 -11.87 -13.02 2.07
CA ARG A 25 -12.67 -13.84 1.17
C ARG A 25 -12.33 -13.49 -0.27
N THR A 26 -12.33 -14.50 -1.14
CA THR A 26 -12.09 -14.28 -2.57
C THR A 26 -13.04 -13.23 -3.12
N CYS A 27 -12.50 -12.23 -3.82
CA CYS A 27 -13.30 -11.21 -4.49
C CYS A 27 -12.77 -10.94 -5.91
N THR A 28 -13.69 -10.53 -6.77
CA THR A 28 -13.40 -10.27 -8.19
C THR A 28 -13.58 -8.79 -8.43
N CYS A 29 -12.50 -8.11 -8.82
CA CYS A 29 -12.47 -6.66 -9.01
C CYS A 29 -12.37 -6.32 -10.49
N VAL A 30 -13.28 -5.51 -11.02
CA VAL A 30 -13.17 -4.96 -12.37
C VAL A 30 -12.29 -3.71 -12.35
N VAL A 31 -11.17 -3.73 -13.08
CA VAL A 31 -10.15 -2.67 -13.10
C VAL A 31 -10.19 -1.92 -14.43
N GLY A 32 -11.26 -1.15 -14.64
CA GLY A 32 -11.44 -0.34 -15.85
C GLY A 32 -11.21 -1.14 -17.15
N LYS A 33 -10.39 -0.60 -18.06
CA LYS A 33 -10.08 -1.26 -19.35
C LYS A 33 -9.08 -2.42 -19.24
N ARG A 34 -8.45 -2.65 -18.07
CA ARG A 34 -7.51 -3.76 -17.88
C ARG A 34 -8.20 -5.11 -17.72
N GLY A 35 -9.51 -5.12 -17.50
CA GLY A 35 -10.29 -6.34 -17.27
C GLY A 35 -10.44 -6.61 -15.78
N THR A 36 -10.43 -7.90 -15.42
CA THR A 36 -10.84 -8.37 -14.11
C THR A 36 -9.69 -9.06 -13.38
N VAL A 37 -9.51 -8.75 -12.10
CA VAL A 37 -8.55 -9.44 -11.22
C VAL A 37 -9.30 -10.16 -10.10
N THR A 38 -8.92 -11.42 -9.86
CA THR A 38 -9.43 -12.20 -8.73
C THR A 38 -8.42 -12.13 -7.59
N LEU A 39 -8.86 -11.65 -6.44
CA LEU A 39 -8.06 -11.57 -5.22
C LEU A 39 -8.48 -12.71 -4.29
N SER A 40 -7.62 -13.70 -4.12
CA SER A 40 -7.79 -14.77 -3.12
C SER A 40 -7.47 -14.27 -1.71
N PRO A 41 -7.84 -15.01 -0.65
CA PRO A 41 -7.48 -14.61 0.71
C PRO A 41 -5.97 -14.41 0.91
N GLY A 42 -5.64 -13.38 1.69
CA GLY A 42 -4.27 -13.01 2.04
C GLY A 42 -4.04 -11.50 2.08
N TYR A 43 -2.78 -11.11 2.25
CA TYR A 43 -2.36 -9.72 2.30
C TYR A 43 -1.91 -9.22 0.94
N TYR A 44 -2.25 -7.97 0.65
CA TYR A 44 -1.85 -7.28 -0.56
C TYR A 44 -1.28 -5.91 -0.23
N VAL A 45 -0.34 -5.47 -1.05
CA VAL A 45 0.25 -4.15 -0.96
C VAL A 45 0.18 -3.43 -2.30
N TYR A 46 -0.24 -2.18 -2.26
CA TYR A 46 -0.08 -1.25 -3.38
C TYR A 46 0.96 -0.20 -3.03
N VAL A 47 2.04 -0.10 -3.80
CA VAL A 47 3.05 0.96 -3.64
C VAL A 47 2.78 2.07 -4.65
N GLY A 48 2.81 3.31 -4.20
CA GLY A 48 2.62 4.49 -5.04
C GLY A 48 3.39 5.70 -4.54
N SER A 49 3.45 6.74 -5.37
CA SER A 49 4.06 8.03 -5.01
C SER A 49 3.08 9.19 -5.00
N ALA A 50 3.40 10.23 -4.24
CA ALA A 50 2.55 11.39 -3.98
C ALA A 50 3.30 12.72 -4.19
N HIS A 51 3.86 12.94 -5.38
CA HIS A 51 4.62 14.15 -5.72
C HIS A 51 3.77 15.37 -6.16
N GLY A 52 2.46 15.21 -6.27
CA GLY A 52 1.55 16.27 -6.70
C GLY A 52 1.14 17.24 -5.57
N PRO A 53 0.31 18.24 -5.88
CA PRO A 53 -0.18 19.20 -4.89
C PRO A 53 -0.87 18.52 -3.69
N GLY A 54 -0.46 18.92 -2.48
CA GLY A 54 -0.99 18.38 -1.22
C GLY A 54 -0.39 17.04 -0.77
N GLY A 55 0.60 16.52 -1.51
CA GLY A 55 1.49 15.44 -1.08
C GLY A 55 0.79 14.13 -0.70
N LEU A 56 1.42 13.39 0.22
CA LEU A 56 0.92 12.13 0.77
C LEU A 56 -0.53 12.26 1.25
N ALA A 57 -0.83 13.28 2.05
CA ALA A 57 -2.17 13.48 2.61
C ALA A 57 -3.24 13.61 1.53
N ALA A 58 -3.01 14.38 0.47
CA ALA A 58 -3.98 14.54 -0.61
C ALA A 58 -4.16 13.25 -1.42
N ARG A 59 -3.07 12.55 -1.73
CA ARG A 59 -3.11 11.30 -2.51
C ARG A 59 -3.81 10.18 -1.74
N LEU A 60 -3.42 9.96 -0.48
CA LEU A 60 -3.99 8.92 0.38
C LEU A 60 -5.46 9.21 0.70
N ARG A 61 -5.84 10.47 1.01
CA ARG A 61 -7.25 10.84 1.17
C ARG A 61 -8.07 10.52 -0.07
N ARG A 62 -7.51 10.75 -1.27
CA ARG A 62 -8.19 10.40 -2.50
C ARG A 62 -8.41 8.89 -2.61
N HIS A 63 -7.39 8.06 -2.38
CA HIS A 63 -7.55 6.60 -2.46
C HIS A 63 -8.48 6.04 -1.39
N LEU A 64 -8.57 6.66 -0.21
CA LEU A 64 -9.43 6.21 0.88
C LEU A 64 -10.88 6.72 0.77
N ARG A 65 -11.16 7.69 -0.10
CA ARG A 65 -12.50 8.28 -0.23
C ARG A 65 -13.47 7.37 -0.99
N GLU A 66 -14.67 7.17 -0.47
CA GLU A 66 -15.76 6.48 -1.16
C GLU A 66 -16.45 7.38 -2.20
N GLY A 67 -17.14 6.80 -3.20
CA GLY A 67 -17.89 7.56 -4.21
C GLY A 67 -17.03 8.48 -5.11
N LYS A 68 -15.72 8.22 -5.18
CA LYS A 68 -14.78 8.99 -5.99
C LYS A 68 -14.87 8.58 -7.48
N ARG A 69 -14.60 9.53 -8.38
CA ARG A 69 -14.33 9.19 -9.79
C ARG A 69 -13.07 8.35 -9.88
N LEU A 70 -13.19 7.12 -10.38
CA LEU A 70 -12.09 6.17 -10.55
C LEU A 70 -11.17 6.62 -11.68
N HIS A 71 -9.88 6.76 -11.37
CA HIS A 71 -8.88 7.20 -12.35
C HIS A 71 -7.68 6.26 -12.39
N TRP A 72 -7.16 5.88 -11.23
CA TRP A 72 -6.04 4.93 -11.13
C TRP A 72 -6.54 3.51 -10.89
N HIS A 73 -5.76 2.50 -11.28
CA HIS A 73 -6.12 1.09 -11.05
C HIS A 73 -6.47 0.81 -9.58
N ILE A 74 -5.73 1.40 -8.64
CA ILE A 74 -5.99 1.25 -7.20
C ILE A 74 -7.33 1.86 -6.77
N ASP A 75 -7.85 2.88 -7.48
CA ASP A 75 -9.17 3.43 -7.18
C ASP A 75 -10.25 2.35 -7.35
N TYR A 76 -10.12 1.47 -8.35
CA TYR A 76 -11.04 0.35 -8.58
C TYR A 76 -10.94 -0.72 -7.49
N ILE A 77 -9.72 -1.07 -7.07
CA ILE A 77 -9.51 -2.06 -5.99
C ILE A 77 -10.11 -1.55 -4.67
N THR A 78 -9.89 -0.28 -4.34
CA THR A 78 -10.41 0.34 -3.10
C THR A 78 -11.94 0.47 -3.07
N GLN A 79 -12.66 0.17 -4.17
CA GLN A 79 -14.13 0.03 -4.13
C GLN A 79 -14.59 -1.34 -3.62
N HIS A 80 -13.71 -2.35 -3.70
CA HIS A 80 -14.04 -3.74 -3.36
C HIS A 80 -13.38 -4.17 -2.05
N VAL A 81 -12.19 -3.65 -1.75
CA VAL A 81 -11.42 -3.97 -0.55
C VAL A 81 -10.88 -2.69 0.06
N ALA A 82 -11.29 -2.39 1.29
CA ALA A 82 -10.77 -1.26 2.04
C ALA A 82 -9.33 -1.52 2.50
N PRO A 83 -8.41 -0.56 2.36
CA PRO A 83 -7.10 -0.67 2.99
C PRO A 83 -7.23 -0.75 4.51
N VAL A 84 -6.41 -1.61 5.14
CA VAL A 84 -6.36 -1.81 6.59
C VAL A 84 -5.23 -1.01 7.26
N ALA A 85 -4.20 -0.62 6.50
CA ALA A 85 -3.07 0.16 6.99
C ALA A 85 -2.40 0.96 5.87
N VAL A 86 -1.58 1.94 6.26
CA VAL A 86 -0.73 2.72 5.36
C VAL A 86 0.68 2.82 5.93
N LEU A 87 1.67 2.56 5.08
CA LEU A 87 3.06 2.92 5.32
C LEU A 87 3.40 4.10 4.40
N TYR A 88 4.24 5.04 4.82
CA TYR A 88 4.71 6.10 3.94
C TYR A 88 6.09 6.60 4.33
N ALA A 89 6.86 7.06 3.35
CA ALA A 89 8.11 7.82 3.45
C ALA A 89 7.92 9.25 2.94
N VAL A 90 8.25 10.25 3.74
CA VAL A 90 8.31 11.64 3.28
C VAL A 90 9.59 11.85 2.49
N GLY A 91 9.51 12.42 1.31
CA GLY A 91 10.67 12.66 0.46
C GLY A 91 10.27 12.96 -0.99
N ARG A 92 11.19 13.56 -1.74
CA ARG A 92 11.00 13.81 -3.19
C ARG A 92 11.66 12.75 -4.07
N GLU A 93 12.44 11.87 -3.47
CA GLU A 93 13.13 10.80 -4.18
C GLU A 93 12.10 9.76 -4.69
N PRO A 94 12.23 9.30 -5.95
CA PRO A 94 11.33 8.32 -6.54
C PRO A 94 11.63 6.92 -5.98
N GLN A 95 11.18 6.65 -4.75
CA GLN A 95 11.42 5.38 -4.06
C GLN A 95 10.37 4.30 -4.38
N GLU A 96 9.30 4.64 -5.09
CA GLU A 96 8.19 3.73 -5.44
C GLU A 96 8.69 2.41 -6.07
N CYS A 97 9.48 2.48 -7.15
CA CYS A 97 10.00 1.29 -7.81
C CYS A 97 10.98 0.50 -6.93
N MET A 98 11.76 1.20 -6.09
CA MET A 98 12.69 0.56 -5.15
C MET A 98 11.92 -0.28 -4.12
N TRP A 99 10.85 0.28 -3.55
CA TRP A 99 9.98 -0.44 -2.60
C TRP A 99 9.33 -1.65 -3.27
N VAL A 100 8.81 -1.48 -4.49
CA VAL A 100 8.24 -2.59 -5.28
C VAL A 100 9.27 -3.71 -5.49
N GLN A 101 10.51 -3.36 -5.86
CA GLN A 101 11.56 -4.37 -6.07
C GLN A 101 11.89 -5.11 -4.77
N GLN A 102 12.06 -4.40 -3.66
CA GLN A 102 12.34 -5.02 -2.36
C GLN A 102 11.24 -5.99 -1.90
N VAL A 103 9.99 -5.73 -2.27
CA VAL A 103 8.86 -6.64 -1.99
C VAL A 103 8.84 -7.82 -2.97
N LEU A 104 9.12 -7.59 -4.26
CA LEU A 104 9.23 -8.64 -5.28
C LEU A 104 10.33 -9.66 -4.96
N ASP A 105 11.42 -9.22 -4.33
CA ASP A 105 12.54 -10.09 -3.94
C ASP A 105 12.20 -10.99 -2.74
N ARG A 106 11.03 -10.81 -2.09
CA ARG A 106 10.61 -11.60 -0.93
C ARG A 106 9.96 -12.92 -1.35
N PRO A 107 10.28 -14.04 -0.66
CA PRO A 107 9.64 -15.32 -0.91
C PRO A 107 8.11 -15.24 -0.78
N GLY A 108 7.40 -15.86 -1.72
CA GLY A 108 5.93 -15.93 -1.69
C GLY A 108 5.20 -14.68 -2.19
N THR A 109 5.94 -13.63 -2.63
CA THR A 109 5.33 -12.50 -3.33
C THR A 109 4.79 -12.92 -4.68
N LEU A 110 3.54 -12.54 -4.99
CA LEU A 110 2.90 -12.82 -6.27
C LEU A 110 2.43 -11.53 -6.95
N VAL A 111 2.46 -11.52 -8.27
CA VAL A 111 1.88 -10.47 -9.12
C VAL A 111 0.46 -10.89 -9.50
N PRO A 112 -0.61 -10.30 -8.92
CA PRO A 112 -1.99 -10.74 -9.19
C PRO A 112 -2.43 -10.47 -10.63
N MET A 113 -1.90 -9.40 -11.23
CA MET A 113 -2.15 -9.02 -12.62
C MET A 113 -1.00 -8.15 -13.12
N PHE A 114 -0.43 -8.50 -14.28
CA PHE A 114 0.64 -7.73 -14.90
C PHE A 114 0.16 -6.32 -15.30
N GLY A 115 0.97 -5.31 -15.02
CA GLY A 115 0.67 -3.89 -15.25
C GLY A 115 -0.28 -3.26 -14.23
N LEU A 116 -0.72 -4.00 -13.20
CA LEU A 116 -1.64 -3.47 -12.20
C LEU A 116 -0.91 -2.47 -11.30
N GLY A 117 -1.42 -1.24 -11.25
CA GLY A 117 -0.79 -0.14 -10.53
C GLY A 117 0.49 0.45 -11.16
N SER A 118 1.07 -0.14 -12.21
CA SER A 118 2.36 0.28 -12.81
C SER A 118 2.21 0.96 -14.19
N GLY A 119 1.05 1.58 -14.47
CA GLY A 119 0.72 2.09 -15.80
C GLY A 119 1.62 3.23 -16.32
N ASP A 120 2.21 4.00 -15.41
CA ASP A 120 3.15 5.09 -15.66
C ASP A 120 4.61 4.73 -15.27
N CYS A 121 4.84 3.49 -14.85
CA CYS A 121 6.16 3.01 -14.45
C CYS A 121 7.07 2.81 -15.67
N ARG A 122 8.25 3.44 -15.64
CA ARG A 122 9.28 3.31 -16.69
C ARG A 122 10.42 2.36 -16.32
N SER A 123 10.45 1.88 -15.08
CA SER A 123 11.48 0.97 -14.55
C SER A 123 11.22 -0.50 -14.86
N GLY A 124 10.13 -0.81 -15.57
CA GLY A 124 9.80 -2.19 -15.95
C GLY A 124 9.19 -3.04 -14.84
N CYS A 125 8.64 -2.44 -13.78
CA CYS A 125 8.00 -3.20 -12.70
C CYS A 125 6.80 -4.00 -13.23
N PRO A 126 6.70 -5.31 -12.93
CA PRO A 126 5.62 -6.15 -13.44
C PRO A 126 4.25 -5.73 -12.90
N ALA A 127 4.19 -5.21 -11.68
CA ALA A 127 3.03 -4.56 -11.08
C ALA A 127 3.48 -3.76 -9.85
N HIS A 128 2.69 -2.78 -9.44
CA HIS A 128 2.86 -2.09 -8.15
C HIS A 128 1.81 -2.55 -7.11
N PHE A 129 0.88 -3.42 -7.53
CA PHE A 129 -0.04 -4.13 -6.64
C PHE A 129 0.41 -5.58 -6.55
N LEU A 130 0.81 -6.02 -5.35
CA LEU A 130 1.43 -7.31 -5.09
C LEU A 130 0.68 -8.04 -3.99
N ARG A 131 0.61 -9.38 -4.08
CA ARG A 131 0.23 -10.23 -2.94
C ARG A 131 1.49 -10.58 -2.17
N VAL A 132 1.44 -10.50 -0.85
CA VAL A 132 2.58 -10.76 0.03
C VAL A 132 2.20 -11.74 1.12
N THR A 133 3.20 -12.36 1.73
CA THR A 133 3.00 -13.17 2.94
C THR A 133 2.87 -12.28 4.18
N GLU A 134 2.42 -12.85 5.29
CA GLU A 134 2.34 -12.12 6.56
C GLU A 134 3.74 -11.76 7.09
N GLU A 135 4.74 -12.61 6.88
CA GLU A 135 6.14 -12.35 7.23
C GLU A 135 6.69 -11.16 6.45
N THR A 136 6.45 -11.11 5.13
CA THR A 136 6.85 -9.97 4.29
C THR A 136 6.19 -8.69 4.78
N LEU A 137 4.90 -8.74 5.14
CA LEU A 137 4.19 -7.57 5.67
C LEU A 137 4.81 -7.09 6.99
N GLN A 138 5.15 -7.99 7.92
CA GLN A 138 5.80 -7.65 9.19
C GLN A 138 7.18 -6.98 8.96
N GLU A 139 7.97 -7.49 8.00
CA GLU A 139 9.24 -6.87 7.61
C GLU A 139 9.04 -5.45 7.07
N MET A 140 8.04 -5.23 6.20
CA MET A 140 7.72 -3.89 5.68
C MET A 140 7.32 -2.92 6.79
N GLN A 141 6.63 -3.39 7.82
CA GLN A 141 6.28 -2.55 8.99
C GLN A 141 7.53 -2.18 9.80
N ALA A 142 8.48 -3.11 9.92
CA ALA A 142 9.76 -2.87 10.55
C ALA A 142 10.62 -1.86 9.76
N TRP A 143 10.49 -1.75 8.43
CA TRP A 143 11.20 -0.72 7.64
C TRP A 143 10.87 0.71 8.11
N GLY A 144 9.61 0.96 8.48
CA GLY A 144 9.20 2.24 9.07
C GLY A 144 9.82 2.52 10.45
N THR A 145 10.35 1.48 11.12
CA THR A 145 10.97 1.58 12.45
C THR A 145 12.50 1.65 12.37
N MET A 146 13.11 0.92 11.43
CA MET A 146 14.56 0.81 11.26
C MET A 146 15.22 2.09 10.72
N LEU A 147 14.50 2.88 9.92
CA LEU A 147 14.96 4.20 9.44
C LEU A 147 15.10 5.27 10.55
N ARG A 148 14.89 4.92 11.83
CA ARG A 148 15.10 5.80 12.98
C ARG A 148 16.52 5.75 13.56
N GLN A 149 17.30 4.69 13.31
CA GLN A 149 18.56 4.45 14.05
C GLN A 149 19.83 4.93 13.34
N ASP A 150 19.74 5.23 12.04
CA ASP A 150 20.90 5.62 11.25
C ASP A 150 20.77 7.12 10.98
N GLY A 151 21.50 7.93 11.76
CA GLY A 151 21.36 9.39 11.88
C GLY A 151 21.66 10.24 10.63
N THR A 152 21.22 9.83 9.45
CA THR A 152 21.11 10.69 8.27
C THR A 152 19.75 11.37 8.25
N ARG A 153 19.76 12.68 8.53
CA ARG A 153 18.63 13.58 8.24
C ARG A 153 18.43 13.57 6.73
N ASP A 154 17.42 12.86 6.24
CA ASP A 154 16.54 13.29 5.15
C ASP A 154 15.45 12.24 4.91
N GLY A 155 14.19 12.63 5.20
CA GLY A 155 13.00 11.95 4.69
C GLY A 155 12.63 10.61 5.33
N ALA A 156 12.25 10.59 6.60
CA ALA A 156 11.82 9.35 7.26
C ALA A 156 10.36 8.98 6.93
N ALA A 157 10.16 7.68 6.79
CA ALA A 157 8.86 7.03 6.84
C ALA A 157 8.29 7.03 8.25
N ASP A 158 7.09 7.57 8.42
CA ASP A 158 6.36 7.44 9.67
C ASP A 158 5.23 6.41 9.43
N PRO A 159 5.34 5.18 9.96
CA PRO A 159 4.27 4.22 9.86
C PRO A 159 3.13 4.66 10.77
N LEU A 160 2.09 5.29 10.22
CA LEU A 160 0.76 5.33 10.86
C LEU A 160 0.13 3.94 10.76
N ILE A 161 0.64 3.01 11.55
CA ILE A 161 0.00 1.72 11.81
C ILE A 161 -0.41 1.70 13.27
N GLN A 162 -1.72 1.61 13.50
CA GLN A 162 -2.23 1.07 14.75
C GLN A 162 -2.18 -0.46 14.63
N PRO A 163 -1.30 -1.16 15.38
CA PRO A 163 -1.39 -2.60 15.46
C PRO A 163 -2.73 -2.94 16.13
N ASN A 164 -3.57 -3.69 15.44
CA ASN A 164 -4.39 -4.66 16.14
C ASN A 164 -4.24 -6.02 15.44
N LEU A 165 -3.04 -6.59 15.60
CA LEU A 165 -2.76 -8.00 15.33
C LEU A 165 -2.88 -8.77 16.67
N GLN A 166 -4.03 -8.67 17.33
CA GLN A 166 -4.44 -9.66 18.32
C GLN A 166 -5.80 -10.22 17.89
N ALA A 167 -5.72 -11.30 17.13
CA ALA A 167 -6.75 -12.32 17.16
C ALA A 167 -6.91 -12.77 18.62
N GLN A 168 -8.15 -12.71 19.11
CA GLN A 168 -8.58 -13.50 20.24
C GLN A 168 -8.38 -14.98 19.86
N GLY A 169 -7.25 -15.53 20.28
CA GLY A 169 -7.05 -16.96 20.43
C GLY A 169 -7.60 -17.39 21.79
N GLU A 170 -8.68 -18.17 21.73
CA GLU A 170 -8.94 -19.34 22.58
C GLU A 170 -8.90 -19.15 24.11
N ARG A 171 -10.10 -19.12 24.70
CA ARG A 171 -10.35 -19.85 25.95
C ARG A 171 -11.57 -20.73 25.75
N SER A 172 -11.31 -22.03 25.60
CA SER A 172 -12.18 -23.10 26.09
C SER A 172 -12.39 -22.98 27.60
#